data_AF-A0AA36I0X1-F1
#
_entry.id   AF-A0AA36I0X1-F1
#
_cell.length_a   1.000
_cell.length_b   1.000
_cell.length_c   1.000
_cell.angle_alpha   90.00
_cell.angle_beta   90.00
_cell.angle_gamma   90.00
#
_symmetry.space_group_name_H-M   'P 1'
#
loop_
_entity.id
_entity.type
_entity.pdbx_description
1 polymer ?
#
loop_
_entity_poly.entity_id
_entity_poly.type
_entity_poly.pdbx_seq_one_letter_code
_entity_poly.pdbx_strand_id
1 'polypeptide(L)'
;MTSSSYDYSPPSCAKDFACKTAAQIGAQEHAACVAAGNFMNLKQEMQTGNIFKCRRFEPAGLPCDVYAMAQTGSTWSDDCMNADGTFTSVTYDCSLAQFVTLIQDYHVRLANVFARVDSATGSVLTKIQVDLKALLDLHFLTQIDAIGNGVTCGFMGTSFQNVIDGLCYGGVWGVKAVSSSYAACAALTLSLVVLMYMVWRVSLDNVNSCSKVADVSHDPVVPLR
;
A
#
# COMPACT_ATOMS: atom_id res chain seq x y z
N MET A 1 -18.75 -28.49 5.91
CA MET A 1 -18.38 -27.12 6.30
C MET A 1 -19.44 -26.19 5.75
N THR A 2 -20.41 -25.83 6.58
CA THR A 2 -21.55 -24.98 6.23
C THR A 2 -21.15 -23.51 6.39
N SER A 3 -20.93 -22.82 5.27
CA SER A 3 -20.72 -21.37 5.26
C SER A 3 -21.99 -20.70 5.80
N SER A 4 -21.91 -20.16 7.01
CA SER A 4 -22.95 -19.31 7.55
C SER A 4 -22.88 -17.97 6.80
N SER A 5 -23.75 -17.79 5.82
CA SER A 5 -24.05 -16.49 5.24
C SER A 5 -24.74 -15.65 6.31
N TYR A 6 -23.96 -14.84 7.02
CA TYR A 6 -24.53 -13.78 7.85
C TYR A 6 -25.18 -12.78 6.90
N ASP A 7 -26.51 -12.85 6.82
CA ASP A 7 -27.34 -11.88 6.13
C ASP A 7 -27.33 -10.59 6.96
N TYR A 8 -26.25 -9.81 6.80
CA TYR A 8 -26.11 -8.50 7.40
C TYR A 8 -26.94 -7.54 6.53
N SER A 9 -28.26 -7.56 6.72
CA SER A 9 -29.13 -6.47 6.30
C SER A 9 -29.18 -5.47 7.47
N PRO A 10 -28.30 -4.45 7.51
CA PRO A 10 -28.35 -3.49 8.60
C PRO A 10 -29.70 -2.78 8.53
N PRO A 11 -30.46 -2.70 9.65
CA PRO A 11 -31.66 -1.88 9.68
C PRO A 11 -31.25 -0.47 9.24
N SER A 12 -31.88 0.04 8.17
CA SER A 12 -31.50 1.33 7.60
C SER A 12 -31.54 2.38 8.70
N CYS A 13 -30.38 2.87 9.11
CA CYS A 13 -30.26 3.83 10.20
C CYS A 13 -30.81 5.21 9.82
N ALA A 14 -31.19 5.40 8.57
CA ALA A 14 -31.95 6.54 8.09
C ALA A 14 -33.45 6.30 8.36
N LYS A 15 -34.00 6.97 9.37
CA LYS A 15 -35.44 7.13 9.53
C LYS A 15 -35.87 8.36 8.72
N ASP A 16 -37.00 8.24 8.01
CA ASP A 16 -37.68 9.40 7.47
C ASP A 16 -38.09 10.34 8.60
N PHE A 17 -37.94 11.64 8.36
CA PHE A 17 -38.40 12.66 9.28
C PHE A 17 -39.15 13.77 8.52
N ALA A 18 -40.24 14.21 9.11
CA ALA A 18 -41.06 15.28 8.55
C ALA A 18 -40.67 16.62 9.19
N CYS A 19 -40.30 17.59 8.35
CA CYS A 19 -40.05 18.95 8.80
C CYS A 19 -41.36 19.68 9.14
N LYS A 20 -41.40 20.33 10.31
CA LYS A 20 -42.45 21.30 10.65
C LYS A 20 -42.39 22.50 9.71
N THR A 21 -43.51 23.20 9.51
CA THR A 21 -43.57 24.35 8.60
C THR A 21 -42.82 25.56 9.17
N ALA A 22 -42.36 26.46 8.29
CA ALA A 22 -41.67 27.69 8.71
C ALA A 22 -42.49 28.54 9.70
N ALA A 23 -43.82 28.48 9.65
CA ALA A 23 -44.70 29.17 10.59
C ALA A 23 -44.61 28.62 12.03
N GLN A 24 -44.21 27.36 12.19
CA GLN A 24 -44.17 26.67 13.49
C GLN A 24 -42.82 26.78 14.20
N ILE A 25 -41.71 26.90 13.43
CA ILE A 25 -40.33 26.83 13.95
C ILE A 25 -39.46 28.01 13.51
N GLY A 26 -40.01 28.95 12.74
CA GLY A 26 -39.25 30.03 12.13
C GLY A 26 -38.51 29.61 10.86
N ALA A 27 -38.12 30.59 10.04
CA ALA A 27 -37.54 30.36 8.72
C ALA A 27 -36.15 29.67 8.79
N GLN A 28 -35.32 30.05 9.77
CA GLN A 28 -33.96 29.53 9.91
C GLN A 28 -33.96 28.06 10.33
N GLU A 29 -34.75 27.67 11.33
CA GLU A 29 -34.86 26.27 11.77
C GLU A 29 -35.49 25.39 10.69
N HIS A 30 -36.47 25.92 9.95
CA HIS A 30 -37.05 25.21 8.81
C HIS A 30 -36.04 24.95 7.71
N ALA A 31 -35.21 25.94 7.34
CA ALA A 31 -34.14 25.77 6.37
C ALA A 31 -33.11 24.70 6.81
N ALA A 32 -32.73 24.70 8.09
CA ALA A 32 -31.86 23.67 8.65
C ALA A 32 -32.48 22.28 8.58
N CYS A 33 -33.79 22.16 8.86
CA CYS A 33 -34.51 20.90 8.76
C CYS A 33 -34.55 20.37 7.32
N VAL A 34 -34.84 21.23 6.34
CA VAL A 34 -34.85 20.86 4.91
C VAL A 34 -33.46 20.42 4.45
N ALA A 35 -32.41 21.13 4.86
CA ALA A 35 -31.03 20.75 4.54
C ALA A 35 -30.65 19.38 5.14
N ALA A 36 -31.03 19.12 6.38
CA ALA A 36 -30.87 17.79 6.98
C ALA A 36 -31.65 16.73 6.20
N GLY A 37 -32.84 17.06 5.67
CA GLY A 37 -33.68 16.13 4.90
C GLY A 37 -32.97 15.73 3.61
N ASN A 38 -32.45 16.71 2.89
CA ASN A 38 -31.64 16.50 1.69
C ASN A 38 -30.39 15.66 1.99
N PHE A 39 -29.72 15.90 3.11
CA PHE A 39 -28.56 15.11 3.52
C PHE A 39 -28.92 13.64 3.82
N MET A 40 -30.04 13.39 4.50
CA MET A 40 -30.49 12.02 4.78
C MET A 40 -30.92 11.28 3.52
N ASN A 41 -31.58 11.97 2.58
CA ASN A 41 -31.89 11.42 1.25
C ASN A 41 -30.60 11.06 0.49
N LEU A 42 -29.61 11.95 0.47
CA LEU A 42 -28.31 11.66 -0.15
C LEU A 42 -27.65 10.46 0.53
N LYS A 43 -27.68 10.37 1.86
CA LYS A 43 -27.13 9.23 2.59
C LYS A 43 -27.85 7.93 2.22
N GLN A 44 -29.17 7.95 2.09
CA GLN A 44 -29.95 6.80 1.66
C GLN A 44 -29.59 6.40 0.22
N GLU A 45 -29.50 7.38 -0.68
CA GLU A 45 -29.05 7.16 -2.07
C GLU A 45 -27.64 6.57 -2.12
N MET A 46 -26.72 7.03 -1.28
CA MET A 46 -25.39 6.44 -1.16
C MET A 46 -25.43 5.02 -0.58
N GLN A 47 -26.35 4.72 0.34
CA GLN A 47 -26.48 3.38 0.92
C GLN A 47 -27.09 2.37 -0.04
N THR A 48 -28.09 2.78 -0.81
CA THR A 48 -28.83 1.89 -1.73
C THR A 48 -28.28 1.91 -3.15
N GLY A 49 -27.57 2.98 -3.54
CA GLY A 49 -27.05 3.18 -4.87
C GLY A 49 -25.76 2.38 -5.11
N ASN A 50 -25.62 1.87 -6.34
CA ASN A 50 -24.37 1.29 -6.84
C ASN A 50 -23.44 2.39 -7.36
N ILE A 51 -23.25 3.44 -6.56
CA ILE A 51 -22.47 4.63 -6.97
C ILE A 51 -20.96 4.46 -6.71
N PHE A 52 -20.57 3.44 -5.95
CA PHE A 52 -19.16 3.19 -5.65
C PHE A 52 -18.50 2.45 -6.81
N LYS A 53 -17.28 2.87 -7.12
CA LYS A 53 -16.43 2.23 -8.14
C LYS A 53 -15.45 1.31 -7.43
N CYS A 54 -15.72 0.01 -7.47
CA CYS A 54 -14.82 -1.02 -6.99
C CYS A 54 -13.90 -1.48 -8.13
N ARG A 55 -12.74 -2.04 -7.80
CA ARG A 55 -11.81 -2.63 -8.78
C ARG A 55 -11.57 -4.09 -8.44
N ARG A 56 -11.53 -4.95 -9.47
CA ARG A 56 -11.17 -6.38 -9.36
C ARG A 56 -10.30 -6.79 -10.54
N PHE A 57 -9.67 -7.95 -10.43
CA PHE A 57 -8.95 -8.55 -11.56
C PHE A 57 -9.92 -9.29 -12.46
N GLU A 58 -9.61 -9.32 -13.75
CA GLU A 58 -10.45 -10.00 -14.74
C GLU A 58 -9.57 -10.70 -15.79
N PRO A 59 -8.88 -11.80 -15.41
CA PRO A 59 -8.11 -12.58 -16.36
C PRO A 59 -9.06 -13.25 -17.36
N ALA A 60 -8.78 -13.10 -18.66
CA ALA A 60 -9.60 -13.64 -19.74
C ALA A 60 -11.11 -13.30 -19.68
N GLY A 61 -11.49 -12.15 -19.11
CA GLY A 61 -12.89 -11.72 -19.03
C GLY A 61 -13.70 -12.34 -17.89
N LEU A 62 -13.06 -13.11 -17.00
CA LEU A 62 -13.73 -13.71 -15.83
C LEU A 62 -13.34 -12.98 -14.54
N PRO A 63 -14.31 -12.65 -13.67
CA PRO A 63 -14.01 -11.96 -12.42
C PRO A 63 -13.16 -12.83 -11.52
N CYS A 64 -12.04 -12.28 -11.04
CA CYS A 64 -11.12 -12.98 -10.15
C CYS A 64 -10.78 -12.10 -8.94
N ASP A 65 -10.73 -12.74 -7.76
CA ASP A 65 -10.38 -12.11 -6.49
C ASP A 65 -9.30 -12.93 -5.77
N VAL A 66 -8.18 -12.28 -5.46
CA VAL A 66 -7.03 -12.88 -4.76
C VAL A 66 -7.28 -13.11 -3.27
N TYR A 67 -8.48 -12.81 -2.75
CA TYR A 67 -8.85 -13.10 -1.36
C TYR A 67 -8.71 -14.58 -1.01
N ALA A 68 -9.11 -15.47 -1.92
CA ALA A 68 -9.00 -16.92 -1.76
C ALA A 68 -7.69 -17.50 -2.32
N MET A 69 -6.74 -16.64 -2.71
CA MET A 69 -5.47 -17.10 -3.29
C MET A 69 -4.69 -17.95 -2.28
N ALA A 70 -4.34 -19.15 -2.70
CA ALA A 70 -3.65 -20.12 -1.87
C ALA A 70 -2.58 -20.87 -2.66
N GLN A 71 -1.54 -21.28 -1.96
CA GLN A 71 -0.48 -22.11 -2.51
C GLN A 71 -0.71 -23.58 -2.16
N THR A 72 -0.74 -24.44 -3.17
CA THR A 72 -0.73 -25.90 -2.99
C THR A 72 0.49 -26.47 -3.68
N GLY A 73 1.53 -26.78 -2.90
CA GLY A 73 2.83 -27.18 -3.43
C GLY A 73 3.51 -26.02 -4.17
N SER A 74 3.83 -26.21 -5.45
CA SER A 74 4.41 -25.17 -6.32
C SER A 74 3.39 -24.37 -7.12
N THR A 75 2.10 -24.68 -6.98
CA THR A 75 1.03 -24.08 -7.78
C THR A 75 0.18 -23.14 -6.93
N TRP A 76 -0.13 -21.98 -7.49
CA TRP A 76 -1.03 -21.00 -6.89
C TRP A 76 -2.42 -21.13 -7.54
N SER A 77 -3.47 -21.18 -6.72
CA SER A 77 -4.86 -21.08 -7.17
C SER A 77 -5.37 -19.65 -6.94
N ASP A 78 -6.35 -19.20 -7.73
CA ASP A 78 -6.98 -17.87 -7.64
C ASP A 78 -5.97 -16.71 -7.70
N ASP A 79 -4.92 -16.88 -8.50
CA ASP A 79 -3.78 -15.98 -8.59
C ASP A 79 -4.03 -14.76 -9.51
N CYS A 80 -5.17 -14.76 -10.18
CA CYS A 80 -5.70 -13.74 -11.08
C CYS A 80 -4.73 -13.24 -12.16
N MET A 81 -3.73 -14.05 -12.53
CA MET A 81 -2.76 -13.71 -13.56
C MET A 81 -3.19 -14.30 -14.91
N ASN A 82 -2.99 -13.55 -15.99
CA ASN A 82 -3.18 -14.07 -17.33
C ASN A 82 -2.08 -15.09 -17.67
N ALA A 83 -2.34 -15.95 -18.67
CA ALA A 83 -1.37 -16.96 -19.12
C ALA A 83 -0.04 -16.35 -19.64
N ASP A 84 -0.05 -15.07 -20.02
CA ASP A 84 1.11 -14.29 -20.46
C ASP A 84 1.88 -13.61 -19.31
N GLY A 85 1.42 -13.78 -18.07
CA GLY A 85 2.02 -13.14 -16.89
C GLY A 85 1.53 -11.72 -16.62
N THR A 86 0.59 -11.19 -17.40
CA THR A 86 0.03 -9.84 -17.22
C THR A 86 -1.17 -9.85 -16.27
N PHE A 87 -1.57 -8.65 -15.82
CA PHE A 87 -2.78 -8.45 -15.03
C PHE A 87 -3.72 -7.46 -15.70
N THR A 88 -4.99 -7.84 -15.79
CA THR A 88 -6.08 -6.97 -16.26
C THR A 88 -6.97 -6.63 -15.08
N SER A 89 -7.17 -5.35 -14.82
CA SER A 89 -8.09 -4.87 -13.78
C SER A 89 -9.27 -4.17 -14.41
N VAL A 90 -10.48 -4.48 -13.95
CA VAL A 90 -11.71 -3.81 -14.36
C VAL A 90 -12.29 -3.02 -13.20
N THR A 91 -12.88 -1.87 -13.52
CA THR A 91 -13.68 -1.09 -12.58
C THR A 91 -15.15 -1.49 -12.75
N TYR A 92 -15.86 -1.74 -11.65
CA TYR A 92 -17.28 -2.09 -11.66
C TYR A 92 -18.05 -1.32 -10.58
N ASP A 93 -19.36 -1.23 -10.78
CA ASP A 93 -20.28 -0.55 -9.86
C ASP A 93 -20.64 -1.48 -8.70
N CYS A 94 -20.43 -1.01 -7.48
CA CYS A 94 -20.65 -1.78 -6.26
C CYS A 94 -21.48 -0.99 -5.24
N SER A 95 -22.15 -1.73 -4.37
CA SER A 95 -22.87 -1.15 -3.23
C SER A 95 -21.91 -0.74 -2.11
N LEU A 96 -22.36 0.12 -1.19
CA LEU A 96 -21.58 0.49 -0.01
C LEU A 96 -21.15 -0.73 0.81
N ALA A 97 -22.04 -1.72 0.96
CA ALA A 97 -21.75 -2.94 1.73
C ALA A 97 -20.59 -3.73 1.09
N GLN A 98 -20.64 -3.94 -0.23
CA GLN A 98 -19.56 -4.60 -0.97
C GLN A 98 -18.24 -3.82 -0.88
N PHE A 99 -18.30 -2.49 -0.98
CA PHE A 99 -17.12 -1.65 -0.85
C PHE A 99 -16.50 -1.77 0.56
N VAL A 100 -17.31 -1.74 1.62
CA VAL A 100 -16.83 -1.91 3.00
C VAL A 100 -16.17 -3.28 3.18
N THR A 101 -16.80 -4.37 2.72
CA THR A 101 -16.20 -5.71 2.76
C THR A 101 -14.88 -5.76 1.98
N LEU A 102 -14.84 -5.18 0.78
CA LEU A 102 -13.63 -5.11 -0.04
C LEU A 102 -12.47 -4.44 0.71
N ILE A 103 -12.72 -3.32 1.38
CA ILE A 103 -11.72 -2.57 2.16
C ILE A 103 -11.33 -3.33 3.43
N GLN A 104 -12.29 -3.90 4.16
CA GLN A 104 -12.02 -4.68 5.36
C GLN A 104 -11.11 -5.88 5.06
N ASP A 105 -11.39 -6.59 3.97
CA ASP A 105 -10.64 -7.77 3.55
C ASP A 105 -9.38 -7.45 2.72
N TYR A 106 -9.08 -6.17 2.48
CA TYR A 106 -7.97 -5.77 1.61
C TYR A 106 -6.60 -6.20 2.17
N HIS A 107 -6.47 -6.24 3.49
CA HIS A 107 -5.24 -6.70 4.14
C HIS A 107 -4.92 -8.18 3.84
N VAL A 108 -5.95 -9.04 3.77
CA VAL A 108 -5.79 -10.47 3.41
C VAL A 108 -5.32 -10.59 1.97
N ARG A 109 -5.93 -9.82 1.05
CA ARG A 109 -5.52 -9.77 -0.36
C ARG A 109 -4.06 -9.37 -0.53
N LEU A 110 -3.62 -8.32 0.18
CA LEU A 110 -2.23 -7.88 0.17
C LEU A 110 -1.28 -8.95 0.73
N ALA A 111 -1.64 -9.58 1.85
CA ALA A 111 -0.83 -10.64 2.43
C ALA A 111 -0.62 -11.81 1.46
N ASN A 112 -1.69 -12.24 0.77
CA ASN A 112 -1.60 -13.29 -0.24
C ASN A 112 -0.69 -12.87 -1.40
N VAL A 113 -0.86 -11.65 -1.94
CA VAL A 113 -0.04 -11.14 -3.04
C VAL A 113 1.44 -11.09 -2.66
N PHE A 114 1.77 -10.61 -1.45
CA PHE A 114 3.16 -10.60 -0.98
C PHE A 114 3.72 -12.02 -0.80
N ALA A 115 2.94 -12.95 -0.25
CA ALA A 115 3.38 -14.34 -0.13
C ALA A 115 3.72 -14.97 -1.50
N ARG A 116 2.94 -14.65 -2.53
CA ARG A 116 3.23 -15.09 -3.91
C ARG A 116 4.50 -14.45 -4.47
N VAL A 117 4.68 -13.14 -4.24
CA VAL A 117 5.90 -12.43 -4.67
C VAL A 117 7.14 -13.00 -3.98
N ASP A 118 7.08 -13.31 -2.69
CA ASP A 118 8.20 -13.90 -1.95
C ASP A 118 8.54 -15.30 -2.48
N SER A 119 7.54 -16.13 -2.74
CA SER A 119 7.73 -17.46 -3.33
C SER A 119 8.33 -17.39 -4.75
N ALA A 120 7.87 -16.46 -5.57
CA ALA A 120 8.42 -16.22 -6.91
C ALA A 120 9.87 -15.73 -6.83
N THR A 121 10.16 -14.79 -5.93
CA THR A 121 11.50 -14.24 -5.71
C THR A 121 12.49 -15.33 -5.29
N GLY A 122 12.10 -16.23 -4.38
CA GLY A 122 12.95 -17.37 -3.99
C GLY A 122 13.32 -18.28 -5.17
N SER A 123 12.37 -18.50 -6.08
CA SER A 123 12.58 -19.34 -7.26
C SER A 123 13.47 -18.64 -8.31
N VAL A 124 13.23 -17.36 -8.56
CA VAL A 124 13.99 -16.56 -9.54
C VAL A 124 15.42 -16.32 -9.06
N LEU A 125 15.63 -15.98 -7.78
CA LEU A 125 16.97 -15.77 -7.23
C LEU A 125 17.83 -17.03 -7.32
N THR A 126 17.26 -18.20 -6.99
CA THR A 126 17.99 -19.48 -7.09
C THR A 126 18.38 -19.76 -8.53
N LYS A 127 17.46 -19.55 -9.48
CA LYS A 127 17.73 -19.74 -10.91
C LYS A 127 18.80 -18.78 -11.41
N ILE A 128 18.71 -17.50 -11.08
CA ILE A 128 19.72 -16.51 -11.46
C ILE A 128 21.08 -16.89 -10.87
N GLN A 129 21.16 -17.25 -9.60
CA GLN A 129 22.45 -17.58 -8.97
C GLN A 129 23.11 -18.80 -9.61
N VAL A 130 22.34 -19.85 -9.92
CA VAL A 130 22.86 -21.06 -10.56
C VAL A 130 23.19 -20.82 -12.03
N ASP A 131 22.28 -20.23 -12.80
CA ASP A 131 22.46 -20.01 -14.24
C ASP A 131 23.56 -18.97 -14.52
N LEU A 132 23.61 -17.89 -13.74
CA LEU A 132 24.67 -16.88 -13.86
C LEU A 132 26.02 -17.48 -13.50
N LYS A 133 26.09 -18.30 -12.43
CA LYS A 133 27.32 -19.01 -12.10
C LYS A 133 27.73 -19.98 -13.21
N ALA A 134 26.80 -20.75 -13.76
CA ALA A 134 27.10 -21.69 -14.84
C ALA A 134 27.60 -20.97 -16.11
N LEU A 135 27.00 -19.82 -16.47
CA LEU A 135 27.44 -19.00 -17.60
C LEU A 135 28.83 -18.38 -17.34
N LEU A 136 29.07 -17.89 -16.13
CA LEU A 136 30.35 -17.33 -15.71
C LEU A 136 31.44 -18.41 -15.74
N ASP A 137 31.14 -19.59 -15.19
CA ASP A 137 32.04 -20.73 -15.16
C ASP A 137 32.40 -21.12 -16.60
N LEU A 138 31.40 -21.25 -17.50
CA LEU A 138 31.61 -21.68 -18.89
C LEU A 138 32.39 -20.68 -19.75
N HIS A 139 32.08 -19.38 -19.68
CA HIS A 139 32.70 -18.38 -20.57
C HIS A 139 33.96 -17.74 -19.99
N PHE A 140 34.03 -17.53 -18.67
CA PHE A 140 35.14 -16.82 -18.05
C PHE A 140 36.09 -17.78 -17.34
N LEU A 141 35.61 -18.62 -16.42
CA LEU A 141 36.52 -19.46 -15.63
C LEU A 141 37.22 -20.50 -16.49
N THR A 142 36.51 -21.17 -17.42
CA THR A 142 37.17 -22.15 -18.31
C THR A 142 38.23 -21.53 -19.22
N GLN A 143 38.02 -20.28 -19.68
CA GLN A 143 39.01 -19.58 -20.51
C GLN A 143 40.21 -19.11 -19.68
N ILE A 144 39.96 -18.64 -18.45
CA ILE A 144 41.02 -18.28 -17.49
C ILE A 144 41.83 -19.52 -17.13
N ASP A 145 41.19 -20.67 -16.88
CA ASP A 145 41.87 -21.93 -16.60
C ASP A 145 42.64 -22.44 -17.83
N ALA A 146 42.10 -22.29 -19.04
CA ALA A 146 42.80 -22.68 -20.26
C ALA A 146 44.06 -21.84 -20.51
N ILE A 147 43.99 -20.53 -20.27
CA ILE A 147 45.16 -19.64 -20.33
C ILE A 147 46.11 -19.98 -19.18
N GLY A 148 45.62 -20.08 -17.94
CA GLY A 148 46.42 -20.35 -16.74
C GLY A 148 47.17 -21.68 -16.78
N ASN A 149 46.57 -22.73 -17.34
CA ASN A 149 47.23 -24.02 -17.54
C ASN A 149 48.17 -24.04 -18.77
N GLY A 150 48.00 -23.11 -19.71
CA GLY A 150 48.85 -22.94 -20.89
C GLY A 150 50.08 -22.06 -20.66
N VAL A 151 50.01 -21.10 -19.73
CA VAL A 151 51.16 -20.31 -19.26
C VAL A 151 51.60 -20.82 -17.89
N THR A 152 52.58 -21.73 -17.89
CA THR A 152 53.42 -22.10 -16.74
C THR A 152 54.28 -20.91 -16.27
N CYS A 153 53.64 -19.80 -15.91
CA CYS A 153 54.28 -18.55 -15.51
C CYS A 153 54.32 -18.46 -13.98
N GLY A 154 55.36 -19.01 -13.38
CA GLY A 154 55.72 -18.82 -11.96
C GLY A 154 56.02 -17.37 -11.54
N PHE A 155 55.70 -16.38 -12.37
CA PHE A 155 55.96 -14.96 -12.16
C PHE A 155 54.69 -14.15 -11.83
N MET A 156 53.48 -14.63 -12.17
CA MET A 156 52.26 -13.82 -12.03
C MET A 156 51.50 -14.03 -10.71
N GLY A 157 51.81 -15.11 -9.97
CA GLY A 157 51.12 -15.45 -8.73
C GLY A 157 51.21 -14.36 -7.65
N THR A 158 52.38 -13.73 -7.49
CA THR A 158 52.60 -12.74 -6.43
C THR A 158 51.84 -11.43 -6.67
N SER A 159 51.82 -10.92 -7.91
CA SER A 159 51.04 -9.71 -8.23
C SER A 159 49.54 -9.96 -8.18
N PHE A 160 49.06 -11.13 -8.60
CA PHE A 160 47.63 -11.45 -8.57
C PHE A 160 47.12 -11.69 -7.14
N GLN A 161 47.90 -12.35 -6.28
CA GLN A 161 47.59 -12.48 -4.85
C GLN A 161 47.47 -11.12 -4.18
N ASN A 162 48.36 -10.17 -4.48
CA ASN A 162 48.26 -8.81 -3.92
C ASN A 162 47.00 -8.06 -4.39
N VAL A 163 46.53 -8.30 -5.62
CA VAL A 163 45.28 -7.71 -6.11
C VAL A 163 44.06 -8.34 -5.44
N ILE A 164 44.04 -9.68 -5.28
CA ILE A 164 42.96 -10.37 -4.56
C ILE A 164 42.94 -9.95 -3.09
N ASP A 165 44.08 -9.87 -2.42
CA ASP A 165 44.14 -9.38 -1.03
C ASP A 165 43.70 -7.91 -0.94
N GLY A 166 44.10 -7.06 -1.89
CA GLY A 166 43.63 -5.67 -1.94
C GLY A 166 42.12 -5.57 -2.13
N LEU A 167 41.54 -6.36 -3.04
CA LEU A 167 40.11 -6.32 -3.36
C LEU A 167 39.25 -6.99 -2.29
N CYS A 168 39.66 -8.14 -1.78
CA CYS A 168 38.92 -8.91 -0.78
C CYS A 168 39.08 -8.35 0.63
N TYR A 169 40.30 -8.00 1.07
CA TYR A 169 40.51 -7.46 2.41
C TYR A 169 40.26 -5.95 2.48
N GLY A 170 40.77 -5.19 1.51
CA GLY A 170 40.59 -3.73 1.46
C GLY A 170 39.19 -3.30 1.01
N GLY A 171 38.63 -3.98 0.01
CA GLY A 171 37.31 -3.65 -0.54
C GLY A 171 36.16 -3.88 0.44
N VAL A 172 36.17 -5.01 1.17
CA VAL A 172 35.11 -5.33 2.15
C VAL A 172 35.09 -4.30 3.30
N TRP A 173 36.27 -3.85 3.74
CA TRP A 173 36.37 -2.80 4.76
C TRP A 173 35.83 -1.45 4.26
N GLY A 174 36.12 -1.11 3.00
CA GLY A 174 35.58 0.08 2.33
C GLY A 174 34.05 0.07 2.22
N VAL A 175 33.46 -1.04 1.78
CA VAL A 175 31.99 -1.17 1.67
C VAL A 175 31.33 -1.08 3.05
N LYS A 176 31.94 -1.66 4.09
CA LYS A 176 31.46 -1.53 5.47
C LYS A 176 31.49 -0.08 5.95
N ALA A 177 32.56 0.67 5.67
CA ALA A 177 32.66 2.08 6.03
C ALA A 177 31.58 2.93 5.32
N VAL A 178 31.34 2.70 4.02
CA VAL A 178 30.29 3.38 3.26
C VAL A 178 28.90 3.08 3.80
N SER A 179 28.62 1.82 4.17
CA SER A 179 27.34 1.42 4.74
C SER A 179 27.00 2.16 6.05
N SER A 180 28.01 2.42 6.89
CA SER A 180 27.85 3.19 8.12
C SER A 180 27.44 4.63 7.86
N SER A 181 27.97 5.25 6.79
CA SER A 181 27.60 6.62 6.41
C SER A 181 26.13 6.71 5.95
N TYR A 182 25.64 5.71 5.22
CA TYR A 182 24.22 5.66 4.84
C TYR A 182 23.29 5.50 6.04
N ALA A 183 23.68 4.68 7.04
CA ALA A 183 22.92 4.55 8.28
C ALA A 183 22.84 5.89 9.05
N ALA A 184 23.95 6.63 9.12
CA ALA A 184 23.96 7.96 9.73
C ALA A 184 23.07 8.96 8.98
N CYS A 185 23.14 8.98 7.64
CA CYS A 185 22.26 9.82 6.81
C CYS A 185 20.78 9.48 7.03
N ALA A 186 20.42 8.19 7.06
CA ALA A 186 19.04 7.76 7.31
C ALA A 186 18.53 8.22 8.68
N ALA A 187 19.36 8.12 9.74
CA ALA A 187 19.02 8.60 11.07
C ALA A 187 18.83 10.13 11.11
N LEU A 188 19.67 10.90 10.41
CA LEU A 188 19.52 12.35 10.28
C LEU A 188 18.26 12.74 9.51
N THR A 189 17.93 12.03 8.43
CA THR A 189 16.69 12.25 7.67
C THR A 189 15.45 11.97 8.51
N LEU A 190 15.43 10.86 9.26
CA LEU A 190 14.32 10.54 10.17
C LEU A 190 14.15 11.61 11.24
N SER A 191 15.25 12.10 11.81
CA SER A 191 15.24 13.18 12.79
C SER A 191 14.65 14.48 12.20
N LEU A 192 14.98 14.82 10.95
CA LEU A 192 14.46 15.99 10.25
C LEU A 192 12.94 15.88 10.00
N VAL A 193 12.45 14.69 9.61
CA VAL A 193 11.01 14.43 9.42
C VAL A 193 10.24 14.66 10.73
N VAL A 194 10.76 14.20 11.87
CA VAL A 194 10.14 14.42 13.19
C VAL A 194 10.07 15.90 13.54
N LEU A 195 11.15 16.65 13.32
CA LEU A 195 11.17 18.09 13.58
C LEU A 195 10.18 18.84 12.68
N MET A 196 10.13 18.50 11.38
CA MET A 196 9.19 19.11 10.44
C MET A 196 7.73 18.81 10.82
N TYR A 197 7.44 17.60 11.33
CA TYR A 197 6.12 17.26 11.86
C TYR A 197 5.75 18.09 13.09
N MET A 198 6.68 18.28 14.04
CA MET A 198 6.44 19.13 15.22
C MET A 198 6.12 20.58 14.85
N VAL A 199 6.87 21.16 13.89
CA VAL A 199 6.60 22.53 13.40
C VAL A 199 5.23 22.63 12.74
N TRP A 200 4.85 21.63 11.93
CA TRP A 200 3.53 21.58 11.32
C TRP A 200 2.41 21.50 12.37
N ARG A 201 2.58 20.65 13.39
CA ARG A 201 1.61 20.53 14.50
C ARG A 201 1.44 21.85 15.26
N VAL A 202 2.53 22.52 15.63
CA VAL A 202 2.49 23.83 16.29
C VAL A 202 1.80 24.88 15.42
N SER A 203 2.08 24.88 14.11
CA SER A 203 1.45 25.81 13.17
C SER A 203 -0.07 25.58 13.08
N LEU A 204 -0.49 24.31 13.04
CA LEU A 204 -1.90 23.93 13.00
C LEU A 204 -2.64 24.31 14.31
N ASP A 205 -1.99 24.08 15.45
CA ASP A 205 -2.56 24.41 16.77
C ASP A 205 -2.72 25.92 16.96
N ASN A 206 -1.80 26.73 16.43
CA ASN A 206 -1.92 28.20 16.41
C ASN A 206 -3.11 28.66 15.56
N VAL A 207 -3.31 28.08 14.38
CA VAL A 207 -4.46 28.41 13.52
C VAL A 207 -5.78 28.02 14.20
N ASN A 208 -5.86 26.82 14.79
CA ASN A 208 -7.05 26.34 15.49
C ASN A 208 -7.38 27.17 16.74
N SER A 209 -6.38 27.76 17.40
CA SER A 209 -6.58 28.63 18.56
C SER A 209 -7.21 29.96 18.16
N CYS A 210 -6.85 30.51 17.00
CA CYS A 210 -7.45 31.75 16.48
C CYS A 210 -8.93 31.58 16.10
N SER A 211 -9.33 30.44 15.53
CA SER A 211 -10.74 30.18 15.17
C SER A 211 -11.66 30.17 16.40
N LYS A 212 -11.19 29.66 17.54
CA LYS A 212 -12.00 29.61 18.77
C LYS A 212 -12.29 30.99 19.36
N VAL A 213 -11.42 31.97 19.15
CA VAL A 213 -11.63 33.34 19.64
C VAL A 213 -12.64 34.09 18.77
N ALA A 214 -12.69 33.79 17.47
CA ALA A 214 -13.68 34.38 16.57
C ALA A 214 -15.11 33.97 16.94
N ASP A 215 -15.34 32.70 17.31
CA ASP A 215 -16.67 32.21 17.68
C ASP A 215 -17.21 32.82 18.98
N VAL A 216 -16.36 33.16 19.95
CA VAL A 216 -16.81 33.79 21.23
C VAL A 216 -17.23 35.26 21.03
N SER A 217 -16.79 35.91 19.95
CA SER A 217 -17.15 37.32 19.67
C SER A 217 -18.53 37.50 19.03
N HIS A 218 -19.27 36.42 18.77
CA HIS A 218 -20.58 36.45 18.14
C HIS A 218 -21.75 36.09 19.08
N ASP A 219 -21.61 36.28 20.40
CA ASP A 219 -22.78 36.31 21.28
C ASP A 219 -23.59 37.61 21.04
N PRO A 220 -24.85 37.53 20.56
CA PRO A 220 -25.69 38.70 20.38
C PRO A 220 -26.07 39.26 21.76
N VAL A 221 -25.75 40.54 21.97
CA VAL A 221 -26.15 41.31 23.15
C VAL A 221 -27.68 41.25 23.29
N VAL A 222 -28.17 40.50 24.28
CA VAL A 222 -29.59 40.49 24.65
C VAL A 222 -29.90 41.83 25.34
N PRO A 223 -30.79 42.68 24.80
CA PRO A 223 -31.19 43.90 25.48
C PRO A 223 -32.06 43.53 26.68
N LEU A 224 -31.56 43.83 27.89
CA LEU A 224 -32.33 43.74 29.12
C LEU A 224 -33.46 44.79 29.07
N ARG A 225 -34.70 44.31 29.20
CA ARG A 225 -35.92 45.11 29.36
C ARG A 225 -36.32 45.12 30.83
#